data_AF-A0A1R2CZ63-F1
#
_entry.id   AF-A0A1R2CZ63-F1
#
_cell.length_a   1.000
_cell.length_b   1.000
_cell.length_c   1.000
_cell.angle_alpha   90.00
_cell.angle_beta   90.00
_cell.angle_gamma   90.00
#
_symmetry.space_group_name_H-M   'P 1'
#
loop_
_entity.id
_entity.type
_entity.pdbx_description
1 polymer ?
#
loop_
_entity_poly.entity_id
_entity_poly.type
_entity_poly.pdbx_seq_one_letter_code
_entity_poly.pdbx_strand_id
1 'polypeptide(L)'
;MYSYSFDMPENITPDHSSFHEQSEDLHDITLNSSESEEDSYQSISDKGELSESQSRYLPFRSSTAPPRPLTDIEEFRRSSDFLLLEHTVICSSQLFLRSDQKYDLDSEHGQRSCKKLLNQIEKLCEVFKVPCTSRDYRNKFSRAYRVLYRENSLCYLTEILDSAQEGFPYLYVNGERYVFSEEVLQAGSSLFQRFIKIQYILKEIYNRVCEETFTGTVDQIKQEISDNLLDFDNLWVEFEQLYVHELMAIESDARRYIEEAISQEHEVTRIEIMYKEQKKSHLDSSELQNAKANLVTIIGKINSVANIEGKGRDDLTIDILKAAEALIRRMSTPARCIRNLAEKIKQAFIGIRVVIRKYSQNIEIVDPQLKNNPELVDALMDFESSWERGKIYFINSKKCNQLVFLSSIIESTGNKYQVFKEQLECSDSELFVSIPSLIVIKALEDQDRGICKSFCAPIFDETEKVGGVWKRLKRSYKYGKLAASSFTEYTELLTAMALGEPYDKNFRAQVLDSNFDNLDSTISKIKYLAIELHRHKPTDWNRFLDIILC
;
A
#
# COMPACT_ATOMS: atom_id res chain seq x y z
N MET A 1 -32.81 -1.34 53.36
CA MET A 1 -32.60 -2.80 53.42
C MET A 1 -32.71 -3.32 52.00
N TYR A 2 -31.69 -3.67 51.23
CA TYR A 2 -30.26 -3.87 51.44
C TYR A 2 -29.53 -3.19 50.27
N SER A 3 -28.43 -2.50 50.58
CA SER A 3 -27.46 -1.97 49.61
C SER A 3 -26.49 -3.09 49.21
N TYR A 4 -26.34 -3.34 47.92
CA TYR A 4 -25.19 -4.07 47.39
C TYR A 4 -24.45 -3.17 46.41
N SER A 5 -23.36 -2.59 46.92
CA SER A 5 -22.22 -2.07 46.20
C SER A 5 -21.48 -3.24 45.53
N PHE A 6 -21.26 -3.16 44.22
CA PHE A 6 -20.36 -4.06 43.50
C PHE A 6 -19.23 -3.20 42.94
N ASP A 7 -18.05 -3.35 43.54
CA ASP A 7 -16.79 -2.79 43.07
C ASP A 7 -16.41 -3.44 41.75
N MET A 8 -16.19 -2.63 40.71
CA MET A 8 -15.56 -3.04 39.45
C MET A 8 -14.05 -2.83 39.59
N PRO A 9 -13.20 -3.86 39.37
CA PRO A 9 -11.79 -3.61 39.16
C PRO A 9 -11.54 -3.12 37.73
N GLU A 10 -10.81 -2.02 37.65
CA GLU A 10 -10.21 -1.46 36.44
C GLU A 10 -9.15 -2.39 35.82
N ASN A 11 -8.97 -2.21 34.51
CA ASN A 11 -7.82 -2.61 33.68
C ASN A 11 -7.61 -4.09 33.38
N ILE A 12 -8.27 -4.54 32.30
CA ILE A 12 -7.67 -5.48 31.36
C ILE A 12 -7.72 -4.82 29.98
N THR A 13 -6.56 -4.39 29.50
CA THR A 13 -6.33 -3.97 28.11
C THR A 13 -6.67 -5.13 27.17
N PRO A 14 -7.52 -4.95 26.14
CA PRO A 14 -7.62 -5.95 25.09
C PRO A 14 -6.36 -5.85 24.24
N ASP A 15 -5.62 -6.95 24.16
CA ASP A 15 -4.54 -7.13 23.19
C ASP A 15 -5.09 -6.81 21.79
N HIS A 16 -4.56 -5.76 21.18
CA HIS A 16 -4.71 -5.47 19.77
C HIS A 16 -3.95 -6.54 18.98
N SER A 17 -4.60 -7.67 18.73
CA SER A 17 -4.23 -8.60 17.66
C SER A 17 -4.77 -8.06 16.33
N SER A 18 -3.92 -8.10 15.32
CA SER A 18 -3.95 -7.33 14.07
C SER A 18 -5.13 -7.64 13.16
N PHE A 19 -6.04 -6.67 13.04
CA PHE A 19 -7.06 -6.51 11.99
C PHE A 19 -6.45 -6.22 10.58
N HIS A 20 -5.16 -6.53 10.36
CA HIS A 20 -4.42 -6.17 9.15
C HIS A 20 -4.27 -7.31 8.12
N GLU A 21 -4.46 -8.57 8.51
CA GLU A 21 -4.15 -9.73 7.65
C GLU A 21 -5.31 -10.15 6.71
N GLN A 22 -6.57 -9.93 7.07
CA GLN A 22 -7.72 -10.42 6.26
C GLN A 22 -7.92 -9.69 4.91
N SER A 23 -7.23 -8.58 4.68
CA SER A 23 -7.20 -7.89 3.38
C SER A 23 -6.14 -8.48 2.44
N GLU A 24 -5.16 -9.22 2.95
CA GLU A 24 -4.16 -9.92 2.14
C GLU A 24 -4.73 -11.23 1.57
N ASP A 25 -5.65 -11.87 2.30
CA ASP A 25 -6.27 -13.15 1.90
C ASP A 25 -7.15 -13.07 0.64
N LEU A 26 -7.79 -11.91 0.38
CA LEU A 26 -8.51 -11.67 -0.88
C LEU A 26 -7.56 -11.51 -2.08
N HIS A 27 -6.30 -11.13 -1.85
CA HIS A 27 -5.33 -10.84 -2.90
C HIS A 27 -4.51 -12.09 -3.30
N ASP A 28 -4.27 -13.04 -2.40
CA ASP A 28 -3.64 -14.33 -2.74
C ASP A 28 -4.46 -15.14 -3.75
N ILE A 29 -5.75 -14.83 -3.87
CA ILE A 29 -6.68 -15.42 -4.84
C ILE A 29 -6.41 -14.95 -6.28
N THR A 30 -5.85 -13.76 -6.49
CA THR A 30 -5.73 -13.17 -7.85
C THR A 30 -4.35 -13.38 -8.48
N LEU A 31 -3.31 -13.67 -7.69
CA LEU A 31 -1.93 -13.80 -8.17
C LEU A 31 -1.36 -15.24 -8.16
N ASN A 32 -1.98 -16.20 -7.46
CA ASN A 32 -1.48 -17.59 -7.42
C ASN A 32 -2.24 -18.58 -8.32
N SER A 33 -3.19 -18.15 -9.14
CA SER A 33 -3.92 -19.05 -10.04
C SER A 33 -3.27 -19.25 -11.42
N SER A 34 -2.00 -18.85 -11.61
CA SER A 34 -1.25 -19.07 -12.85
C SER A 34 0.07 -19.81 -12.63
N GLU A 35 0.01 -20.95 -11.95
CA GLU A 35 0.94 -22.05 -12.21
C GLU A 35 0.11 -23.27 -12.64
N SER A 36 0.04 -23.44 -13.95
CA SER A 36 -0.45 -24.64 -14.59
C SER A 36 0.59 -25.76 -14.40
N GLU A 37 0.46 -26.55 -13.34
CA GLU A 37 1.09 -27.86 -13.28
C GLU A 37 0.12 -28.90 -13.85
N GLU A 38 0.26 -29.15 -15.15
CA GLU A 38 -0.15 -30.40 -15.78
C GLU A 38 0.68 -31.54 -15.20
N ASP A 39 0.21 -32.16 -14.11
CA ASP A 39 0.76 -33.45 -13.68
C ASP A 39 -0.22 -34.59 -13.99
N SER A 40 0.16 -35.31 -15.04
CA SER A 40 -0.43 -36.57 -15.43
C SER A 40 -0.33 -37.59 -14.30
N TYR A 41 -1.47 -38.10 -13.83
CA TYR A 41 -1.50 -39.25 -12.92
C TYR A 41 -1.00 -40.50 -13.65
N GLN A 42 0.29 -40.80 -13.50
CA GLN A 42 0.83 -42.14 -13.73
C GLN A 42 0.62 -42.99 -12.48
N SER A 43 -0.10 -44.10 -12.67
CA SER A 43 -0.24 -45.18 -11.71
C SER A 43 1.13 -45.70 -11.25
N ILE A 44 1.46 -45.48 -9.97
CA ILE A 44 2.49 -46.26 -9.29
C ILE A 44 1.89 -46.82 -8.00
N SER A 45 1.90 -48.15 -7.95
CA SER A 45 1.59 -48.95 -6.79
C SER A 45 2.61 -48.65 -5.71
N ASP A 46 2.18 -48.28 -4.51
CA ASP A 46 3.00 -48.42 -3.33
C ASP A 46 2.23 -49.15 -2.24
N LYS A 47 2.70 -50.36 -1.97
CA LYS A 47 2.39 -51.17 -0.80
C LYS A 47 3.24 -50.62 0.34
N GLY A 48 2.59 -50.13 1.40
CA GLY A 48 3.28 -49.72 2.60
C GLY A 48 2.31 -49.54 3.77
N GLU A 49 2.09 -50.66 4.47
CA GLU A 49 1.81 -50.76 5.91
C GLU A 49 0.99 -49.62 6.58
N LEU A 50 -0.33 -49.84 6.67
CA LEU A 50 -1.14 -49.28 7.74
C LEU A 50 -1.58 -50.41 8.65
N SER A 51 -1.13 -50.28 9.89
CA SER A 51 -1.33 -51.16 11.02
C SER A 51 -2.79 -51.38 11.35
N GLU A 52 -3.07 -52.64 11.69
CA GLU A 52 -4.27 -53.16 12.33
C GLU A 52 -4.79 -52.21 13.42
N SER A 53 -6.07 -51.83 13.35
CA SER A 53 -6.93 -51.61 14.52
C SER A 53 -8.39 -51.38 14.11
N GLN A 54 -9.26 -52.31 14.51
CA GLN A 54 -10.71 -52.20 14.64
C GLN A 54 -11.59 -52.37 13.38
N SER A 55 -11.37 -53.44 12.63
CA SER A 55 -12.49 -54.13 11.96
C SER A 55 -13.38 -54.78 13.04
N ARG A 56 -14.62 -54.31 13.21
CA ARG A 56 -15.62 -55.07 13.96
C ARG A 56 -15.84 -56.39 13.23
N TYR A 57 -15.46 -57.48 13.88
CA TYR A 57 -15.56 -58.85 13.40
C TYR A 57 -16.98 -59.18 12.92
N LEU A 58 -17.17 -59.32 11.61
CA LEU A 58 -18.25 -60.14 11.08
C LEU A 58 -17.86 -61.62 11.31
N PRO A 59 -18.72 -62.44 11.95
CA PRO A 59 -18.38 -63.83 12.22
C PRO A 59 -18.26 -64.60 10.91
N PHE A 60 -17.09 -65.21 10.69
CA PHE A 60 -16.86 -66.18 9.62
C PHE A 60 -17.83 -67.36 9.80
N ARG A 61 -18.87 -67.42 8.97
CA ARG A 61 -19.75 -68.59 8.87
C ARG A 61 -19.04 -69.72 8.12
N SER A 62 -19.06 -70.91 8.68
CA SER A 62 -18.53 -72.14 8.09
C SER A 62 -19.21 -72.44 6.73
N SER A 63 -18.39 -72.74 5.73
CA SER A 63 -18.73 -72.84 4.31
C SER A 63 -19.32 -74.20 3.91
N THR A 64 -20.59 -74.48 4.27
CA THR A 64 -21.30 -75.65 3.74
C THR A 64 -22.76 -75.40 3.33
N ALA A 65 -23.25 -74.16 3.37
CA ALA A 65 -24.55 -73.77 2.81
C ALA A 65 -24.36 -72.76 1.67
N PRO A 66 -25.16 -72.84 0.58
CA PRO A 66 -25.12 -71.83 -0.47
C PRO A 66 -25.34 -70.43 0.13
N PRO A 67 -24.60 -69.40 -0.32
CA PRO A 67 -24.74 -68.06 0.23
C PRO A 67 -26.19 -67.61 0.11
N ARG A 68 -26.78 -67.17 1.23
CA ARG A 68 -28.09 -66.53 1.20
C ARG A 68 -28.01 -65.30 0.28
N PRO A 69 -29.06 -65.00 -0.50
CA PRO A 69 -29.16 -63.71 -1.17
C PRO A 69 -28.93 -62.61 -0.15
N LEU A 70 -28.10 -61.63 -0.51
CA LEU A 70 -27.92 -60.46 0.33
C LEU A 70 -29.25 -59.72 0.42
N THR A 71 -29.53 -59.16 1.58
CA THR A 71 -30.62 -58.18 1.71
C THR A 71 -30.22 -56.89 0.98
N ASP A 72 -31.19 -56.11 0.49
CA ASP A 72 -30.93 -54.85 -0.22
C ASP A 72 -30.01 -53.91 0.56
N ILE A 73 -30.12 -53.90 1.90
CA ILE A 73 -29.25 -53.11 2.78
C ILE A 73 -27.82 -53.65 2.86
N GLU A 74 -27.62 -54.98 2.80
CA GLU A 74 -26.28 -55.59 2.73
C GLU A 74 -25.61 -55.35 1.37
N GLU A 75 -26.40 -55.29 0.28
CA GLU A 75 -25.91 -54.88 -1.03
C GLU A 75 -25.53 -53.39 -1.03
N PHE A 76 -26.37 -52.54 -0.46
CA PHE A 76 -26.09 -51.11 -0.33
C PHE A 76 -24.81 -50.85 0.48
N ARG A 77 -24.59 -51.54 1.60
CA ARG A 77 -23.35 -51.43 2.40
C ARG A 77 -22.07 -51.78 1.62
N ARG A 78 -22.19 -52.56 0.55
CA ARG A 78 -21.06 -52.93 -0.34
C ARG A 78 -20.97 -52.05 -1.58
N SER A 79 -21.93 -51.15 -1.78
CA SER A 79 -21.98 -50.26 -2.93
C SER A 79 -20.95 -49.13 -2.82
N SER A 80 -20.54 -48.61 -3.99
CA SER A 80 -19.75 -47.39 -4.07
C SER A 80 -20.44 -46.20 -3.42
N ASP A 81 -21.77 -46.13 -3.49
CA ASP A 81 -22.58 -45.04 -2.93
C ASP A 81 -22.43 -44.97 -1.40
N PHE A 82 -22.44 -46.13 -0.73
CA PHE A 82 -22.27 -46.20 0.72
C PHE A 82 -20.82 -45.91 1.14
N LEU A 83 -19.82 -46.39 0.38
CA LEU A 83 -18.42 -46.05 0.62
C LEU A 83 -18.17 -44.54 0.48
N LEU A 84 -18.84 -43.88 -0.47
CA LEU A 84 -18.79 -42.43 -0.62
C LEU A 84 -19.42 -41.71 0.59
N LEU A 85 -20.55 -42.18 1.09
CA LEU A 85 -21.16 -41.67 2.33
C LEU A 85 -20.22 -41.84 3.53
N GLU A 86 -19.62 -43.02 3.71
CA GLU A 86 -18.65 -43.29 4.77
C GLU A 86 -17.46 -42.33 4.69
N HIS A 87 -16.87 -42.19 3.50
CA HIS A 87 -15.74 -41.28 3.29
C HIS A 87 -16.12 -39.82 3.56
N THR A 88 -17.34 -39.40 3.22
CA THR A 88 -17.85 -38.06 3.54
C THR A 88 -17.94 -37.84 5.05
N VAL A 89 -18.45 -38.81 5.80
CA VAL A 89 -18.51 -38.75 7.28
C VAL A 89 -17.11 -38.70 7.89
N ILE A 90 -16.14 -39.44 7.34
CA ILE A 90 -14.74 -39.38 7.75
C ILE A 90 -14.17 -37.98 7.50
N CYS A 91 -14.36 -37.41 6.32
CA CYS A 91 -13.91 -36.04 6.02
C CYS A 91 -14.53 -35.00 6.96
N SER A 92 -15.82 -35.14 7.30
CA SER A 92 -16.48 -34.26 8.27
C SER A 92 -15.85 -34.35 9.67
N SER A 93 -15.45 -35.54 10.10
CA SER A 93 -14.77 -35.72 11.40
C SER A 93 -13.35 -35.15 11.46
N GLN A 94 -12.75 -34.82 10.31
CA GLN A 94 -11.41 -34.22 10.20
C GLN A 94 -11.43 -32.70 10.26
N LEU A 95 -12.61 -32.07 10.28
CA LEU A 95 -12.69 -30.62 10.48
C LEU A 95 -12.31 -30.26 11.91
N PHE A 96 -11.50 -29.22 12.05
CA PHE A 96 -11.09 -28.70 13.34
C PHE A 96 -12.09 -27.67 13.84
N LEU A 97 -12.71 -27.92 14.99
CA LEU A 97 -13.63 -26.99 15.63
C LEU A 97 -12.87 -26.11 16.63
N ARG A 98 -12.98 -24.80 16.44
CA ARG A 98 -12.45 -23.76 17.32
C ARG A 98 -13.30 -23.63 18.60
N SER A 99 -12.78 -22.88 19.57
CA SER A 99 -13.43 -22.65 20.87
C SER A 99 -14.77 -21.91 20.77
N ASP A 100 -14.97 -21.14 19.71
CA ASP A 100 -16.17 -20.34 19.42
C ASP A 100 -17.25 -21.10 18.62
N GLN A 101 -17.16 -22.43 18.54
CA GLN A 101 -18.10 -23.28 17.79
C GLN A 101 -18.09 -23.06 16.27
N LYS A 102 -16.99 -22.50 15.76
CA LYS A 102 -16.70 -22.32 14.34
C LYS A 102 -15.62 -23.29 13.87
N TYR A 103 -15.55 -23.57 12.58
CA TYR A 103 -14.46 -24.37 12.01
C TYR A 103 -13.24 -23.48 11.74
N ASP A 104 -12.05 -24.04 11.94
CA ASP A 104 -10.81 -23.40 11.49
C ASP A 104 -10.71 -23.50 9.97
N LEU A 105 -10.95 -22.37 9.31
CA LEU A 105 -10.79 -22.17 7.87
C LEU A 105 -9.66 -21.15 7.56
N ASP A 106 -9.00 -20.63 8.60
CA ASP A 106 -7.87 -19.71 8.49
C ASP A 106 -6.58 -20.49 8.23
N SER A 107 -6.42 -21.67 8.84
CA SER A 107 -5.22 -22.49 8.65
C SER A 107 -5.23 -23.25 7.32
N GLU A 108 -4.04 -23.44 6.74
CA GLU A 108 -3.86 -24.23 5.52
C GLU A 108 -4.41 -25.66 5.69
N HIS A 109 -4.26 -26.24 6.88
CA HIS A 109 -4.82 -27.55 7.18
C HIS A 109 -6.35 -27.52 7.21
N GLY A 110 -6.92 -26.51 7.87
CA GLY A 110 -8.36 -26.25 7.94
C GLY A 110 -9.00 -26.12 6.55
N GLN A 111 -8.45 -25.25 5.70
CA GLN A 111 -8.90 -25.08 4.33
C GLN A 111 -8.84 -26.36 3.52
N ARG A 112 -7.71 -27.10 3.58
CA ARG A 112 -7.55 -28.37 2.85
C ARG A 112 -8.59 -29.41 3.30
N SER A 113 -8.86 -29.52 4.60
CA SER A 113 -9.84 -30.44 5.15
C SER A 113 -11.27 -30.06 4.78
N CYS A 114 -11.61 -28.77 4.85
CA CYS A 114 -12.93 -28.26 4.43
C CYS A 114 -13.18 -28.44 2.93
N LYS A 115 -12.21 -28.07 2.09
CA LYS A 115 -12.27 -28.28 0.65
C LYS A 115 -12.47 -29.75 0.29
N LYS A 116 -11.81 -30.68 1.00
CA LYS A 116 -12.04 -32.11 0.81
C LYS A 116 -13.49 -32.49 1.12
N LEU A 117 -14.05 -32.04 2.24
CA LEU A 117 -15.45 -32.32 2.59
C LEU A 117 -16.43 -31.75 1.56
N LEU A 118 -16.27 -30.48 1.17
CA LEU A 118 -17.13 -29.83 0.18
C LEU A 118 -17.12 -30.59 -1.17
N ASN A 119 -15.94 -31.04 -1.61
CA ASN A 119 -15.82 -31.90 -2.80
C ASN A 119 -16.53 -33.26 -2.63
N GLN A 120 -16.57 -33.83 -1.42
CA GLN A 120 -17.33 -35.06 -1.18
C GLN A 120 -18.84 -34.80 -1.22
N ILE A 121 -19.31 -33.67 -0.68
CA ILE A 121 -20.71 -33.24 -0.75
C ILE A 121 -21.15 -33.04 -2.21
N GLU A 122 -20.31 -32.41 -3.05
CA GLU A 122 -20.57 -32.28 -4.48
C GLU A 122 -20.69 -33.65 -5.17
N LYS A 123 -19.76 -34.58 -4.88
CA LYS A 123 -19.83 -35.97 -5.40
C LYS A 123 -21.08 -36.72 -4.93
N LEU A 124 -21.52 -36.52 -3.68
CA LEU A 124 -22.77 -37.09 -3.21
C LEU A 124 -23.95 -36.54 -4.01
N CYS A 125 -23.98 -35.25 -4.31
CA CYS A 125 -25.04 -34.67 -5.15
C CYS A 125 -25.09 -35.34 -6.53
N GLU A 126 -23.93 -35.57 -7.15
CA GLU A 126 -23.82 -36.24 -8.46
C GLU A 126 -24.28 -37.70 -8.41
N VAL A 127 -23.77 -38.49 -7.47
CA VAL A 127 -24.04 -39.94 -7.35
C VAL A 127 -25.50 -40.21 -7.01
N PHE A 128 -26.08 -39.41 -6.11
CA PHE A 128 -27.48 -39.53 -5.71
C PHE A 128 -28.43 -38.79 -6.68
N LYS A 129 -27.91 -38.21 -7.77
CA LYS A 129 -28.66 -37.50 -8.81
C LYS A 129 -29.58 -36.42 -8.24
N VAL A 130 -29.06 -35.67 -7.29
CA VAL A 130 -29.78 -34.59 -6.62
C VAL A 130 -30.08 -33.48 -7.64
N PRO A 131 -31.34 -33.02 -7.76
CA PRO A 131 -31.72 -31.98 -8.71
C PRO A 131 -31.28 -30.60 -8.21
N CYS A 132 -29.97 -30.37 -8.18
CA CYS A 132 -29.37 -29.14 -7.65
C CYS A 132 -29.80 -27.90 -8.45
N THR A 133 -29.81 -26.77 -7.77
CA THR A 133 -30.18 -25.46 -8.31
C THR A 133 -29.17 -24.97 -9.34
N SER A 134 -29.67 -24.32 -10.40
CA SER A 134 -28.82 -23.82 -11.49
C SER A 134 -27.79 -22.79 -11.01
N ARG A 135 -26.58 -22.86 -11.59
CA ARG A 135 -25.49 -21.89 -11.38
C ARG A 135 -25.48 -20.75 -12.40
N ASP A 136 -26.54 -20.60 -13.20
CA ASP A 136 -26.64 -19.57 -14.25
C ASP A 136 -26.49 -18.14 -13.71
N TYR A 137 -26.77 -17.90 -12.43
CA TYR A 137 -26.57 -16.59 -11.79
C TYR A 137 -25.09 -16.16 -11.80
N ARG A 138 -24.14 -17.10 -11.82
CA ARG A 138 -22.69 -16.81 -11.89
C ARG A 138 -22.31 -16.09 -13.19
N ASN A 139 -23.14 -16.16 -14.23
CA ASN A 139 -22.94 -15.39 -15.47
C ASN A 139 -23.08 -13.89 -15.26
N LYS A 140 -23.72 -13.44 -14.18
CA LYS A 140 -23.84 -12.04 -13.79
C LYS A 140 -22.64 -11.55 -12.98
N PHE A 141 -21.79 -12.45 -12.49
CA PHE A 141 -20.61 -12.07 -11.72
C PHE A 141 -19.57 -11.38 -12.60
N SER A 142 -18.76 -10.50 -11.99
CA SER A 142 -17.64 -9.87 -12.67
C SER A 142 -16.64 -10.92 -13.15
N ARG A 143 -15.72 -10.54 -14.05
CA ARG A 143 -14.70 -11.48 -14.55
C ARG A 143 -13.84 -12.03 -13.41
N ALA A 144 -13.49 -11.21 -12.42
CA ALA A 144 -12.67 -11.59 -11.27
C ALA A 144 -13.30 -12.76 -10.49
N TYR A 145 -14.59 -12.66 -10.18
CA TYR A 145 -15.30 -13.73 -9.47
C TYR A 145 -15.54 -14.97 -10.33
N ARG A 146 -15.85 -14.81 -11.62
CA ARG A 146 -16.13 -15.95 -12.52
C ARG A 146 -14.95 -16.91 -12.66
N VAL A 147 -13.71 -16.41 -12.62
CA VAL A 147 -12.50 -17.23 -12.74
C VAL A 147 -12.34 -18.22 -11.59
N LEU A 148 -12.96 -17.98 -10.43
CA LEU A 148 -12.92 -18.88 -9.28
C LEU A 148 -13.72 -20.17 -9.48
N TYR A 149 -14.64 -20.17 -10.45
CA TYR A 149 -15.58 -21.27 -10.64
C TYR A 149 -15.23 -22.11 -11.87
N ARG A 150 -15.46 -23.43 -11.75
CA ARG A 150 -15.41 -24.35 -12.90
C ARG A 150 -16.75 -24.32 -13.63
N GLU A 151 -16.71 -24.22 -14.95
CA GLU A 151 -17.93 -24.24 -15.78
C GLU A 151 -18.69 -25.56 -15.59
N ASN A 152 -20.02 -25.45 -15.47
CA ASN A 152 -20.95 -26.58 -15.32
C ASN A 152 -20.73 -27.48 -14.08
N SER A 153 -20.08 -27.00 -13.02
CA SER A 153 -19.97 -27.72 -11.74
C SER A 153 -20.61 -26.96 -10.57
N LEU A 154 -20.93 -27.66 -9.47
CA LEU A 154 -21.50 -27.02 -8.29
C LEU A 154 -20.45 -26.10 -7.65
N CYS A 155 -19.20 -26.58 -7.54
CA CYS A 155 -18.04 -25.81 -7.11
C CYS A 155 -18.29 -25.04 -5.81
N TYR A 156 -18.37 -25.77 -4.69
CA TYR A 156 -18.52 -25.17 -3.37
C TYR A 156 -17.15 -24.63 -2.89
N LEU A 157 -17.01 -23.31 -2.88
CA LEU A 157 -15.79 -22.61 -2.46
C LEU A 157 -15.69 -22.49 -0.93
N THR A 158 -14.49 -22.69 -0.40
CA THR A 158 -14.20 -22.59 1.04
C THR A 158 -14.46 -21.20 1.57
N GLU A 159 -14.18 -20.18 0.76
CA GLU A 159 -14.27 -18.76 1.09
C GLU A 159 -15.73 -18.30 1.26
N ILE A 160 -16.65 -18.92 0.51
CA ILE A 160 -18.09 -18.67 0.66
C ILE A 160 -18.60 -19.26 1.98
N LEU A 161 -18.16 -20.47 2.34
CA LEU A 161 -18.54 -21.07 3.62
C LEU A 161 -17.94 -20.30 4.80
N ASP A 162 -16.69 -19.86 4.67
CA ASP A 162 -16.03 -19.06 5.68
C ASP A 162 -16.76 -17.73 5.91
N SER A 163 -17.13 -17.03 4.84
CA SER A 163 -17.94 -15.81 4.92
C SER A 163 -19.29 -16.04 5.60
N ALA A 164 -19.96 -17.17 5.32
CA ALA A 164 -21.23 -17.54 5.94
C ALA A 164 -21.09 -17.84 7.45
N GLN A 165 -19.99 -18.50 7.84
CA GLN A 165 -19.67 -18.81 9.23
C GLN A 165 -19.32 -17.56 10.02
N GLU A 166 -18.47 -16.70 9.44
CA GLU A 166 -18.02 -15.50 10.13
C GLU A 166 -19.15 -14.51 10.33
N GLY A 167 -20.01 -14.35 9.31
CA GLY A 167 -21.23 -13.55 9.41
C GLY A 167 -20.94 -12.09 9.73
N PHE A 168 -19.83 -11.54 9.22
CA PHE A 168 -19.44 -10.17 9.48
C PHE A 168 -20.50 -9.20 8.95
N PRO A 169 -21.04 -8.30 9.80
CA PRO A 169 -22.11 -7.39 9.39
C PRO A 169 -21.62 -6.23 8.52
N TYR A 170 -20.31 -6.02 8.42
CA TYR A 170 -19.72 -4.93 7.65
C TYR A 170 -18.30 -5.23 7.20
N LEU A 171 -17.86 -4.50 6.18
CA LEU A 171 -16.49 -4.46 5.67
C LEU A 171 -15.99 -3.00 5.71
N TYR A 172 -14.68 -2.82 5.90
CA TYR A 172 -14.03 -1.53 5.71
C TYR A 172 -13.23 -1.53 4.42
N VAL A 173 -13.52 -0.58 3.52
CA VAL A 173 -12.77 -0.39 2.28
C VAL A 173 -12.40 1.09 2.18
N ASN A 174 -11.12 1.40 1.99
CA ASN A 174 -10.62 2.78 1.88
C ASN A 174 -11.02 3.69 3.05
N GLY A 175 -11.15 3.13 4.26
CA GLY A 175 -11.58 3.87 5.47
C GLY A 175 -13.09 4.06 5.60
N GLU A 176 -13.88 3.58 4.63
CA GLU A 176 -15.34 3.65 4.64
C GLU A 176 -15.96 2.31 5.07
N ARG A 177 -17.03 2.40 5.86
CA ARG A 177 -17.76 1.23 6.37
C ARG A 177 -18.92 0.89 5.44
N TYR A 178 -18.90 -0.32 4.90
CA TYR A 178 -19.97 -0.91 4.11
C TYR A 178 -20.71 -1.95 4.95
N VAL A 179 -22.03 -1.87 5.00
CA VAL A 179 -22.87 -2.76 5.81
C VAL A 179 -23.57 -3.73 4.87
N PHE A 180 -23.43 -5.03 5.11
CA PHE A 180 -24.16 -6.05 4.36
C PHE A 180 -25.65 -5.99 4.69
N SER A 181 -26.50 -6.30 3.72
CA SER A 181 -27.94 -6.36 3.99
C SER A 181 -28.28 -7.46 5.00
N GLU A 182 -29.38 -7.25 5.72
CA GLU A 182 -29.93 -8.27 6.62
C GLU A 182 -30.24 -9.58 5.88
N GLU A 183 -30.60 -9.51 4.59
CA GLU A 183 -30.86 -10.67 3.74
C GLU A 183 -29.59 -11.52 3.55
N VAL A 184 -28.44 -10.89 3.27
CA VAL A 184 -27.13 -11.59 3.17
C VAL A 184 -26.79 -12.27 4.50
N LEU A 185 -26.95 -11.55 5.62
CA LEU A 185 -26.59 -12.08 6.94
C LEU A 185 -27.48 -13.27 7.34
N GLN A 186 -28.78 -13.19 7.06
CA GLN A 186 -29.72 -14.28 7.31
C GLN A 186 -29.46 -15.49 6.41
N ALA A 187 -29.17 -15.27 5.13
CA ALA A 187 -28.81 -16.33 4.20
C ALA A 187 -27.51 -17.04 4.64
N GLY A 188 -26.49 -16.28 5.07
CA GLY A 188 -25.22 -16.83 5.57
C GLY A 188 -25.40 -17.66 6.83
N SER A 189 -26.17 -17.13 7.81
CA SER A 189 -26.50 -17.87 9.03
C SER A 189 -27.26 -19.18 8.71
N SER A 190 -28.22 -19.13 7.80
CA SER A 190 -29.00 -20.29 7.37
C SER A 190 -28.13 -21.34 6.68
N LEU A 191 -27.23 -20.92 5.78
CA LEU A 191 -26.27 -21.79 5.12
C LEU A 191 -25.35 -22.47 6.13
N PHE A 192 -24.75 -21.72 7.06
CA PHE A 192 -23.82 -22.28 8.03
C PHE A 192 -24.51 -23.27 8.99
N GLN A 193 -25.70 -22.93 9.48
CA GLN A 193 -26.51 -23.86 10.27
C GLN A 193 -26.85 -25.13 9.49
N ARG A 194 -27.15 -25.01 8.19
CA ARG A 194 -27.41 -26.16 7.34
C ARG A 194 -26.15 -27.00 7.10
N PHE A 195 -24.99 -26.37 6.95
CA PHE A 195 -23.71 -27.05 6.82
C PHE A 195 -23.38 -27.91 8.05
N ILE A 196 -23.65 -27.41 9.27
CA ILE A 196 -23.50 -28.21 10.50
C ILE A 196 -24.54 -29.34 10.51
N LYS A 197 -25.79 -29.03 10.18
CA LYS A 197 -26.90 -30.00 10.21
C LYS A 197 -26.70 -31.15 9.23
N ILE A 198 -26.20 -30.90 8.02
CA ILE A 198 -25.99 -31.96 7.03
C ILE A 198 -24.90 -32.94 7.48
N GLN A 199 -23.83 -32.47 8.14
CA GLN A 199 -22.80 -33.35 8.71
C GLN A 199 -23.39 -34.30 9.75
N TYR A 200 -24.24 -33.78 10.64
CA TYR A 200 -24.94 -34.60 11.65
C TYR A 200 -25.86 -35.64 11.01
N ILE A 201 -26.68 -35.22 10.04
CA ILE A 201 -27.64 -36.11 9.36
C ILE A 201 -26.93 -37.21 8.59
N LEU A 202 -25.87 -36.89 7.83
CA LEU A 202 -25.10 -37.89 7.09
C LEU A 202 -24.46 -38.91 8.05
N LYS A 203 -23.97 -38.46 9.20
CA LYS A 203 -23.44 -39.34 10.25
C LYS A 203 -24.51 -40.23 10.88
N GLU A 204 -25.70 -39.69 11.18
CA GLU A 204 -26.83 -40.49 11.68
C GLU A 204 -27.28 -41.53 10.66
N ILE A 205 -27.41 -41.17 9.39
CA ILE A 205 -27.77 -42.09 8.31
C ILE A 205 -26.70 -43.20 8.20
N TYR A 206 -25.42 -42.85 8.21
CA TYR A 206 -24.33 -43.82 8.20
C TYR A 206 -24.43 -44.81 9.38
N ASN A 207 -24.60 -44.29 10.59
CA ASN A 207 -24.72 -45.13 11.80
C ASN A 207 -25.94 -46.06 11.71
N ARG A 208 -27.11 -45.53 11.31
CA ARG A 208 -28.35 -46.29 11.15
C ARG A 208 -28.22 -47.39 10.10
N VAL A 209 -27.51 -47.11 9.00
CA VAL A 209 -27.23 -48.12 7.97
C VAL A 209 -26.28 -49.19 8.49
N CYS A 210 -25.34 -48.87 9.38
CA CYS A 210 -24.39 -49.81 9.98
C CYS A 210 -25.00 -50.72 11.06
N GLU A 211 -26.20 -50.43 11.58
CA GLU A 211 -26.85 -51.24 12.62
C GLU A 211 -27.26 -52.64 12.12
N GLU A 212 -27.18 -53.66 12.99
CA GLU A 212 -27.53 -55.04 12.63
C GLU A 212 -29.02 -55.21 12.30
N THR A 213 -29.89 -54.39 12.90
CA THR A 213 -31.34 -54.38 12.70
C THR A 213 -31.80 -53.08 12.04
N PHE A 214 -31.56 -52.95 10.72
CA PHE A 214 -32.04 -51.81 9.96
C PHE A 214 -33.57 -51.89 9.74
N THR A 215 -34.28 -50.83 10.15
CA THR A 215 -35.74 -50.71 9.98
C THR A 215 -36.05 -49.62 8.94
N GLY A 216 -35.98 -49.97 7.66
CA GLY A 216 -36.26 -49.07 6.54
C GLY A 216 -35.96 -49.70 5.17
N THR A 217 -36.04 -48.91 4.10
CA THR A 217 -35.58 -49.31 2.75
C THR A 217 -34.37 -48.49 2.30
N VAL A 218 -33.60 -49.03 1.37
CA VAL A 218 -32.46 -48.31 0.76
C VAL A 218 -32.95 -47.06 0.03
N ASP A 219 -34.08 -47.14 -0.67
CA ASP A 219 -34.67 -45.99 -1.37
C ASP A 219 -35.03 -44.84 -0.42
N GLN A 220 -35.53 -45.15 0.78
CA GLN A 220 -35.80 -44.13 1.81
C GLN A 220 -34.51 -43.42 2.26
N ILE A 221 -33.42 -44.16 2.46
CA ILE A 221 -32.12 -43.58 2.79
C ILE A 221 -31.61 -42.68 1.66
N LYS A 222 -31.67 -43.17 0.42
CA LYS A 222 -31.23 -42.41 -0.76
C LYS A 222 -32.04 -41.13 -0.90
N GLN A 223 -33.36 -41.19 -0.72
CA GLN A 223 -34.22 -40.02 -0.75
C GLN A 223 -33.89 -39.03 0.37
N GLU A 224 -33.70 -39.50 1.60
CA GLU A 224 -33.35 -38.66 2.74
C GLU A 224 -32.00 -37.94 2.53
N ILE A 225 -30.99 -38.63 2.00
CA ILE A 225 -29.71 -38.02 1.61
C ILE A 225 -29.93 -36.95 0.54
N SER A 226 -30.67 -37.29 -0.53
CA SER A 226 -30.93 -36.37 -1.64
C SER A 226 -31.68 -35.11 -1.21
N ASP A 227 -32.73 -35.24 -0.40
CA ASP A 227 -33.49 -34.11 0.12
C ASP A 227 -32.60 -33.19 0.97
N ASN A 228 -31.72 -33.79 1.79
CA ASN A 228 -30.86 -32.99 2.65
C ASN A 228 -29.77 -32.23 1.89
N LEU A 229 -29.18 -32.87 0.87
CA LEU A 229 -28.23 -32.26 -0.05
C LEU A 229 -28.87 -31.14 -0.87
N LEU A 230 -30.10 -31.34 -1.36
CA LEU A 230 -30.83 -30.33 -2.13
C LEU A 230 -31.09 -29.05 -1.32
N ASP A 231 -31.55 -29.19 -0.08
CA ASP A 231 -31.75 -28.03 0.81
C ASP A 231 -30.45 -27.29 1.10
N PHE A 232 -29.32 -28.01 1.27
CA PHE A 232 -28.01 -27.40 1.45
C PHE A 232 -27.59 -26.62 0.19
N ASP A 233 -27.76 -27.22 -0.98
CA ASP A 233 -27.48 -26.58 -2.27
C ASP A 233 -28.33 -25.32 -2.50
N ASN A 234 -29.61 -25.36 -2.16
CA ASN A 234 -30.51 -24.20 -2.28
C ASN A 234 -30.03 -23.02 -1.42
N LEU A 235 -29.69 -23.28 -0.15
CA LEU A 235 -29.17 -22.26 0.75
C LEU A 235 -27.79 -21.77 0.34
N TRP A 236 -26.97 -22.65 -0.27
CA TRP A 236 -25.67 -22.25 -0.82
C TRP A 236 -25.84 -21.24 -1.95
N VAL A 237 -26.71 -21.56 -2.92
CA VAL A 237 -26.98 -20.68 -4.06
C VAL A 237 -27.54 -19.34 -3.60
N GLU A 238 -28.48 -19.35 -2.66
CA GLU A 238 -29.08 -18.14 -2.11
C GLU A 238 -28.01 -17.22 -1.49
N PHE A 239 -27.19 -17.76 -0.58
CA PHE A 239 -26.14 -16.96 0.06
C PHE A 239 -25.05 -16.53 -0.92
N GLU A 240 -24.50 -17.45 -1.74
CA GLU A 240 -23.43 -17.14 -2.70
C GLU A 240 -23.87 -16.03 -3.66
N GLN A 241 -25.10 -16.11 -4.17
CA GLN A 241 -25.62 -15.09 -5.06
C GLN A 241 -25.71 -13.74 -4.35
N LEU A 242 -26.37 -13.66 -3.19
CA LEU A 242 -26.55 -12.39 -2.47
C LEU A 242 -25.22 -11.77 -2.05
N TYR A 243 -24.35 -12.58 -1.44
CA TYR A 243 -23.07 -12.14 -0.90
C TYR A 243 -22.13 -11.62 -2.00
N VAL A 244 -21.94 -12.38 -3.09
CA VAL A 244 -21.05 -11.95 -4.18
C VAL A 244 -21.58 -10.72 -4.90
N HIS A 245 -22.92 -10.58 -5.08
CA HIS A 245 -23.48 -9.36 -5.67
C HIS A 245 -23.24 -8.13 -4.79
N GLU A 246 -23.36 -8.25 -3.47
CA GLU A 246 -23.06 -7.14 -2.56
C GLU A 246 -21.57 -6.81 -2.52
N LEU A 247 -20.68 -7.81 -2.52
CA LEU A 247 -19.25 -7.58 -2.67
C LEU A 247 -18.96 -6.80 -3.96
N MET A 248 -19.49 -7.23 -5.10
CA MET A 248 -19.32 -6.52 -6.37
C MET A 248 -19.83 -5.07 -6.31
N ALA A 249 -20.93 -4.81 -5.62
CA ALA A 249 -21.46 -3.45 -5.43
C ALA A 249 -20.54 -2.59 -4.56
N ILE A 250 -20.06 -3.14 -3.44
CA ILE A 250 -19.08 -2.49 -2.55
C ILE A 250 -17.81 -2.17 -3.31
N GLU A 251 -17.26 -3.12 -4.06
CA GLU A 251 -16.05 -2.93 -4.83
C GLU A 251 -16.22 -1.89 -5.95
N SER A 252 -17.37 -1.89 -6.63
CA SER A 252 -17.68 -0.89 -7.65
C SER A 252 -17.69 0.52 -7.04
N ASP A 253 -18.32 0.67 -5.88
CA ASP A 253 -18.36 1.95 -5.17
C ASP A 253 -16.98 2.35 -4.63
N ALA A 254 -16.19 1.41 -4.11
CA ALA A 254 -14.84 1.66 -3.64
C ALA A 254 -13.90 2.18 -4.75
N ARG A 255 -14.12 1.75 -5.99
CA ARG A 255 -13.38 2.21 -7.18
C ARG A 255 -13.86 3.58 -7.71
N ARG A 256 -14.92 4.18 -7.15
CA ARG A 256 -15.49 5.46 -7.63
C ARG A 256 -14.47 6.60 -7.72
N TYR A 257 -13.48 6.65 -6.81
CA TYR A 257 -12.44 7.67 -6.85
C TYR A 257 -11.56 7.55 -8.11
N ILE A 258 -11.30 6.31 -8.54
CA ILE A 258 -10.52 6.03 -9.75
C ILE A 258 -11.36 6.32 -10.99
N GLU A 259 -12.65 5.99 -10.99
CA GLU A 259 -13.58 6.37 -12.07
C GLU A 259 -13.67 7.88 -12.24
N GLU A 260 -13.81 8.62 -11.13
CA GLU A 260 -13.83 10.08 -11.13
C GLU A 260 -12.51 10.65 -11.67
N ALA A 261 -11.36 10.08 -11.26
CA ALA A 261 -10.04 10.48 -11.74
C ALA A 261 -9.85 10.19 -13.25
N ILE A 262 -10.31 9.04 -13.74
CA ILE A 262 -10.29 8.70 -15.17
C ILE A 262 -11.11 9.72 -15.96
N SER A 263 -12.30 10.08 -15.49
CA SER A 263 -13.15 11.09 -16.13
C SER A 263 -12.45 12.46 -16.21
N GLN A 264 -11.85 12.92 -15.11
CA GLN A 264 -11.11 14.18 -15.09
C GLN A 264 -9.85 14.14 -15.98
N GLU A 265 -9.13 13.02 -16.01
CA GLU A 265 -7.95 12.85 -16.86
C GLU A 265 -8.30 12.85 -18.36
N HIS A 266 -9.41 12.23 -18.74
CA HIS A 266 -9.93 12.31 -20.10
C HIS A 266 -10.27 13.74 -20.49
N GLU A 267 -10.87 14.52 -19.58
CA GLU A 267 -11.18 15.92 -19.84
C GLU A 267 -9.91 16.77 -20.03
N VAL A 268 -8.91 16.61 -19.14
CA VAL A 268 -7.61 17.28 -19.29
C VAL A 268 -6.98 16.93 -20.64
N THR A 269 -6.95 15.64 -21.00
CA THR A 269 -6.36 15.17 -22.25
C THR A 269 -7.11 15.68 -23.47
N ARG A 270 -8.45 15.70 -23.44
CA ARG A 270 -9.30 16.23 -24.51
C ARG A 270 -9.00 17.70 -24.78
N ILE A 271 -8.95 18.52 -23.72
CA ILE A 271 -8.61 19.94 -23.83
C ILE A 271 -7.18 20.11 -24.38
N GLU A 272 -6.21 19.33 -23.87
CA GLU A 272 -4.82 19.35 -24.37
C GLU A 272 -4.75 19.02 -25.88
N ILE A 273 -5.52 18.05 -26.38
CA ILE A 273 -5.56 17.72 -27.82
C ILE A 273 -6.18 18.87 -28.62
N MET A 274 -7.33 19.39 -28.20
CA MET A 274 -8.03 20.47 -28.90
C MET A 274 -7.16 21.72 -29.10
N TYR A 275 -6.42 22.13 -28.06
CA TYR A 275 -5.55 23.30 -28.17
C TYR A 275 -4.35 23.06 -29.10
N LYS A 276 -3.85 21.81 -29.18
CA LYS A 276 -2.72 21.41 -30.03
C LYS A 276 -3.12 21.49 -31.49
N GLU A 277 -4.32 21.02 -31.82
CA GLU A 277 -4.91 21.10 -33.16
C GLU A 277 -5.17 22.56 -33.58
N GLN A 278 -5.62 23.40 -32.65
CA GLN A 278 -5.88 24.82 -32.90
C GLN A 278 -4.62 25.69 -32.95
N LYS A 279 -3.41 25.12 -32.74
CA LYS A 279 -2.13 25.84 -32.61
C LYS A 279 -2.21 27.01 -31.59
N LYS A 280 -3.07 26.90 -30.59
CA LYS A 280 -3.22 27.91 -29.53
C LYS A 280 -2.24 27.58 -28.40
N SER A 281 -1.70 28.61 -27.76
CA SER A 281 -0.90 28.41 -26.56
C SER A 281 -1.76 27.79 -25.44
N HIS A 282 -1.34 26.63 -24.93
CA HIS A 282 -2.01 25.90 -23.84
C HIS A 282 -1.86 26.58 -22.47
N LEU A 283 -0.83 27.41 -22.31
CA LEU A 283 -0.23 27.71 -21.01
C LEU A 283 -1.06 28.63 -20.10
N ASP A 284 -1.98 29.40 -20.67
CA ASP A 284 -2.81 30.37 -19.93
C ASP A 284 -4.32 30.13 -20.14
N SER A 285 -4.71 28.94 -20.63
CA SER A 285 -6.13 28.58 -20.70
C SER A 285 -6.70 28.37 -19.30
N SER A 286 -7.65 29.23 -18.89
CA SER A 286 -8.38 29.05 -17.64
C SER A 286 -9.13 27.72 -17.61
N GLU A 287 -9.59 27.21 -18.77
CA GLU A 287 -10.31 25.95 -18.88
C GLU A 287 -9.41 24.76 -18.57
N LEU A 288 -8.22 24.68 -19.20
CA LEU A 288 -7.25 23.63 -18.92
C LEU A 288 -6.77 23.66 -17.46
N GLN A 289 -6.55 24.85 -16.92
CA GLN A 289 -6.13 25.00 -15.54
C GLN A 289 -7.23 24.58 -14.54
N ASN A 290 -8.50 24.79 -14.88
CA ASN A 290 -9.61 24.30 -14.05
C ASN A 290 -9.74 22.77 -14.14
N ALA A 291 -9.61 22.18 -15.34
CA ALA A 291 -9.65 20.73 -15.51
C ALA A 291 -8.50 20.03 -14.74
N LYS A 292 -7.27 20.55 -14.84
CA LYS A 292 -6.15 20.05 -14.04
C LYS A 292 -6.39 20.24 -12.53
N ALA A 293 -7.04 21.33 -12.11
CA ALA A 293 -7.33 21.58 -10.70
C ALA A 293 -8.28 20.52 -10.13
N ASN A 294 -9.37 20.23 -10.86
CA ASN A 294 -10.31 19.18 -10.50
C ASN A 294 -9.61 17.83 -10.40
N LEU A 295 -8.75 17.49 -11.36
CA LEU A 295 -7.97 16.26 -11.32
C LEU A 295 -7.07 16.19 -10.07
N VAL A 296 -6.35 17.26 -9.73
CA VAL A 296 -5.51 17.30 -8.51
C VAL A 296 -6.35 17.14 -7.24
N THR A 297 -7.56 17.69 -7.19
CA THR A 297 -8.48 17.48 -6.06
C THR A 297 -8.85 16.00 -5.89
N ILE A 298 -9.14 15.30 -6.98
CA ILE A 298 -9.45 13.86 -6.91
C ILE A 298 -8.23 13.04 -6.55
N ILE A 299 -7.05 13.40 -7.07
CA ILE A 299 -5.78 12.80 -6.66
C ILE A 299 -5.56 12.95 -5.16
N GLY A 300 -5.90 14.10 -4.56
CA GLY A 300 -5.85 14.30 -3.11
C GLY A 300 -6.76 13.33 -2.34
N LYS A 301 -8.00 13.12 -2.80
CA LYS A 301 -8.91 12.12 -2.19
C LYS A 301 -8.32 10.71 -2.27
N ILE A 302 -7.81 10.31 -3.43
CA ILE A 302 -7.17 9.00 -3.62
C ILE A 302 -5.95 8.87 -2.69
N ASN A 303 -5.11 9.90 -2.62
CA ASN A 303 -3.92 9.92 -1.76
C ASN A 303 -4.29 9.68 -0.29
N SER A 304 -5.40 10.24 0.19
CA SER A 304 -5.82 10.08 1.59
C SER A 304 -6.21 8.66 2.01
N VAL A 305 -6.56 7.81 1.05
CA VAL A 305 -7.00 6.43 1.31
C VAL A 305 -6.00 5.38 0.82
N ALA A 306 -5.16 5.71 -0.17
CA ALA A 306 -4.19 4.80 -0.75
C ALA A 306 -2.79 4.95 -0.16
N ASN A 307 -2.33 6.18 0.11
CA ASN A 307 -0.96 6.46 0.57
C ASN A 307 -0.88 6.45 2.10
N ILE A 308 -1.06 5.26 2.68
CA ILE A 308 -1.11 5.06 4.15
C ILE A 308 0.30 5.13 4.79
N GLU A 309 1.34 4.69 4.07
CA GLU A 309 2.73 4.76 4.55
C GLU A 309 3.32 6.18 4.45
N GLY A 310 2.82 6.98 3.51
CA GLY A 310 3.15 8.40 3.38
C GLY A 310 2.33 9.28 4.34
N LYS A 311 2.02 10.51 3.92
CA LYS A 311 1.22 11.43 4.74
C LYS A 311 -0.28 11.36 4.44
N GLY A 312 -0.69 10.68 3.38
CA GLY A 312 -2.10 10.56 2.98
C GLY A 312 -2.81 11.91 2.87
N ARG A 313 -2.15 12.94 2.33
CA ARG A 313 -2.74 14.30 2.26
C ARG A 313 -3.89 14.40 1.26
N ASP A 314 -4.97 15.05 1.67
CA ASP A 314 -6.11 15.43 0.82
C ASP A 314 -6.06 16.90 0.36
N ASP A 315 -5.18 17.73 0.93
CA ASP A 315 -5.06 19.17 0.66
C ASP A 315 -4.20 19.53 -0.56
N LEU A 316 -4.02 18.59 -1.49
CA LEU A 316 -3.22 18.80 -2.70
C LEU A 316 -3.94 19.83 -3.60
N THR A 317 -3.22 20.89 -4.00
CA THR A 317 -3.75 21.93 -4.89
C THR A 317 -2.90 22.10 -6.14
N ILE A 318 -3.51 22.60 -7.21
CA ILE A 318 -2.81 22.88 -8.47
C ILE A 318 -1.81 24.04 -8.39
N ASP A 319 -1.85 24.84 -7.32
CA ASP A 319 -1.05 26.06 -7.20
C ASP A 319 0.44 25.77 -7.27
N ILE A 320 0.87 24.60 -6.78
CA ILE A 320 2.27 24.17 -6.82
C ILE A 320 2.71 23.86 -8.25
N LEU A 321 1.87 23.17 -9.03
CA LEU A 321 2.14 22.89 -10.43
C LEU A 321 2.15 24.19 -11.26
N LYS A 322 1.19 25.09 -11.03
CA LYS A 322 1.17 26.43 -11.65
C LYS A 322 2.41 27.24 -11.31
N ALA A 323 2.86 27.21 -10.06
CA ALA A 323 4.06 27.91 -9.63
C ALA A 323 5.32 27.33 -10.30
N ALA A 324 5.43 26.01 -10.40
CA ALA A 324 6.50 25.33 -11.11
C ALA A 324 6.55 25.75 -12.60
N GLU A 325 5.42 25.69 -13.30
CA GLU A 325 5.30 26.11 -14.71
C GLU A 325 5.60 27.61 -14.89
N ALA A 326 5.18 28.46 -13.96
CA ALA A 326 5.43 29.90 -14.01
C ALA A 326 6.90 30.27 -13.76
N LEU A 327 7.58 29.59 -12.83
CA LEU A 327 8.99 29.83 -12.51
C LEU A 327 9.91 29.47 -13.67
N ILE A 328 9.67 28.34 -14.34
CA ILE A 328 10.41 27.94 -15.54
C ILE A 328 10.24 28.99 -16.66
N ARG A 329 9.04 29.57 -16.82
CA ARG A 329 8.77 30.60 -17.84
C ARG A 329 9.38 31.96 -17.53
N ARG A 330 9.31 32.41 -16.28
CA ARG A 330 9.73 33.77 -15.88
C ARG A 330 11.23 33.97 -15.95
N MET A 331 12.01 32.90 -15.79
CA MET A 331 13.46 32.96 -15.80
C MET A 331 13.97 32.60 -17.19
N SER A 332 14.74 33.48 -17.83
CA SER A 332 15.40 33.16 -19.11
C SER A 332 16.38 31.99 -18.97
N THR A 333 17.04 31.93 -17.82
CA THR A 333 17.95 30.86 -17.39
C THR A 333 17.62 30.52 -15.94
N PRO A 334 16.60 29.67 -15.67
CA PRO A 334 16.28 29.28 -14.31
C PRO A 334 17.48 28.55 -13.71
N ALA A 335 17.78 28.89 -12.45
CA ALA A 335 18.76 28.19 -11.63
C ALA A 335 18.50 26.69 -11.69
N ARG A 336 19.57 25.88 -11.77
CA ARG A 336 19.48 24.42 -11.95
C ARG A 336 18.53 23.78 -10.93
N CYS A 337 18.63 24.16 -9.66
CA CYS A 337 17.79 23.63 -8.60
C CYS A 337 16.29 23.91 -8.80
N ILE A 338 15.93 25.12 -9.25
CA ILE A 338 14.54 25.51 -9.53
C ILE A 338 14.01 24.70 -10.69
N ARG A 339 14.80 24.54 -11.76
CA ARG A 339 14.43 23.74 -12.92
C ARG A 339 14.21 22.27 -12.54
N ASN A 340 15.13 21.70 -11.77
CA ASN A 340 15.08 20.30 -11.36
C ASN A 340 13.86 20.01 -10.46
N LEU A 341 13.59 20.87 -9.48
CA LEU A 341 12.40 20.72 -8.63
C LEU A 341 11.10 20.92 -9.43
N ALA A 342 11.05 21.93 -10.31
CA ALA A 342 9.87 22.21 -11.11
C ALA A 342 9.57 21.08 -12.11
N GLU A 343 10.60 20.52 -12.76
CA GLU A 343 10.43 19.36 -13.64
C GLU A 343 10.05 18.13 -12.82
N LYS A 344 10.62 17.90 -11.63
CA LYS A 344 10.21 16.78 -10.76
C LYS A 344 8.73 16.84 -10.38
N ILE A 345 8.21 18.01 -10.01
CA ILE A 345 6.77 18.21 -9.72
C ILE A 345 5.91 17.87 -10.95
N LYS A 346 6.32 18.35 -12.11
CA LYS A 346 5.61 18.11 -13.38
C LYS A 346 5.65 16.63 -13.77
N GLN A 347 6.80 15.97 -13.63
CA GLN A 347 6.96 14.55 -13.94
C GLN A 347 6.16 13.68 -12.97
N ALA A 348 6.11 14.01 -11.69
CA ALA A 348 5.28 13.28 -10.73
C ALA A 348 3.78 13.40 -11.06
N PHE A 349 3.32 14.59 -11.44
CA PHE A 349 1.95 14.78 -11.93
C PHE A 349 1.68 13.95 -13.19
N ILE A 350 2.60 13.92 -14.15
CA ILE A 350 2.50 13.09 -15.36
C ILE A 350 2.48 11.60 -15.00
N GLY A 351 3.30 11.16 -14.04
CA GLY A 351 3.35 9.78 -13.56
C GLY A 351 1.99 9.29 -13.08
N ILE A 352 1.31 10.08 -12.24
CA ILE A 352 -0.06 9.75 -11.81
C ILE A 352 -1.02 9.66 -13.01
N ARG A 353 -0.95 10.60 -13.95
CA ARG A 353 -1.81 10.57 -15.15
C ARG A 353 -1.59 9.30 -15.98
N VAL A 354 -0.35 8.80 -16.06
CA VAL A 354 -0.03 7.55 -16.75
C VAL A 354 -0.71 6.36 -16.07
N VAL A 355 -0.65 6.28 -14.73
CA VAL A 355 -1.34 5.24 -13.96
C VAL A 355 -2.86 5.30 -14.17
N ILE A 356 -3.46 6.49 -14.07
CA ILE A 356 -4.92 6.67 -14.30
C ILE A 356 -5.32 6.23 -15.71
N ARG A 357 -4.53 6.55 -16.74
CA ARG A 357 -4.80 6.10 -18.12
C ARG A 357 -4.67 4.59 -18.29
N LYS A 358 -3.74 3.94 -17.56
CA LYS A 358 -3.64 2.47 -17.52
C LYS A 358 -4.93 1.88 -16.94
N TYR A 359 -5.42 2.41 -15.82
CA TYR A 359 -6.68 1.96 -15.21
C TYR A 359 -7.91 2.23 -16.08
N SER A 360 -7.90 3.28 -16.90
CA SER A 360 -8.96 3.50 -17.89
C SER A 360 -9.09 2.38 -18.93
N GLN A 361 -8.05 1.57 -19.17
CA GLN A 361 -8.12 0.46 -20.13
C GLN A 361 -8.84 -0.74 -19.54
N ASN A 362 -8.69 -0.97 -18.25
CA ASN A 362 -9.40 -1.99 -17.50
C ASN A 362 -9.42 -1.57 -16.03
N ILE A 363 -10.58 -1.19 -15.50
CA ILE A 363 -10.70 -0.79 -14.10
C ILE A 363 -10.84 -2.01 -13.17
N GLU A 364 -11.21 -3.17 -13.69
CA GLU A 364 -11.40 -4.39 -12.90
C GLU A 364 -10.08 -4.92 -12.31
N ILE A 365 -8.92 -4.54 -12.86
CA ILE A 365 -7.60 -4.91 -12.31
C ILE A 365 -7.20 -4.05 -11.10
N VAL A 366 -7.93 -2.96 -10.83
CA VAL A 366 -7.65 -2.10 -9.69
C VAL A 366 -8.22 -2.76 -8.46
N ASP A 367 -7.36 -3.04 -7.48
CA ASP A 367 -7.80 -3.54 -6.19
C ASP A 367 -8.71 -2.46 -5.55
N PRO A 368 -9.95 -2.80 -5.17
CA PRO A 368 -10.89 -1.89 -4.49
C PRO A 368 -10.26 -1.20 -3.27
N GLN A 369 -9.40 -1.91 -2.55
CA GLN A 369 -8.62 -1.41 -1.44
C GLN A 369 -7.39 -0.69 -2.01
N LEU A 370 -7.49 0.62 -2.23
CA LEU A 370 -6.59 1.36 -3.10
C LEU A 370 -5.11 1.32 -2.67
N LYS A 371 -4.85 1.15 -1.37
CA LYS A 371 -3.50 0.96 -0.80
C LYS A 371 -2.77 -0.28 -1.36
N ASN A 372 -3.51 -1.28 -1.85
CA ASN A 372 -2.95 -2.53 -2.38
C ASN A 372 -2.47 -2.39 -3.84
N ASN A 373 -2.60 -1.20 -4.44
CA ASN A 373 -2.16 -0.94 -5.81
C ASN A 373 -0.76 -0.28 -5.78
N PRO A 374 0.36 -1.03 -5.84
CA PRO A 374 1.70 -0.49 -5.61
C PRO A 374 2.09 0.62 -6.59
N GLU A 375 1.78 0.44 -7.87
CA GLU A 375 2.05 1.47 -8.90
C GLU A 375 1.32 2.79 -8.63
N LEU A 376 0.12 2.73 -8.07
CA LEU A 376 -0.65 3.91 -7.67
C LEU A 376 -0.02 4.57 -6.45
N VAL A 377 0.32 3.78 -5.42
CA VAL A 377 0.93 4.27 -4.18
C VAL A 377 2.27 4.94 -4.46
N ASP A 378 3.14 4.34 -5.27
CA ASP A 378 4.42 4.92 -5.68
C ASP A 378 4.25 6.27 -6.38
N ALA A 379 3.32 6.36 -7.34
CA ALA A 379 3.05 7.60 -8.06
C ALA A 379 2.50 8.69 -7.14
N LEU A 380 1.66 8.33 -6.17
CA LEU A 380 1.12 9.23 -5.15
C LEU A 380 2.20 9.73 -4.20
N MET A 381 3.07 8.86 -3.71
CA MET A 381 4.20 9.22 -2.85
C MET A 381 5.14 10.22 -3.55
N ASP A 382 5.47 9.98 -4.82
CA ASP A 382 6.31 10.87 -5.61
C ASP A 382 5.67 12.24 -5.82
N PHE A 383 4.36 12.27 -6.10
CA PHE A 383 3.64 13.52 -6.26
C PHE A 383 3.50 14.28 -4.95
N GLU A 384 3.11 13.62 -3.85
CA GLU A 384 3.00 14.23 -2.52
C GLU A 384 4.33 14.83 -2.07
N SER A 385 5.43 14.07 -2.21
CA SER A 385 6.78 14.49 -1.81
C SER A 385 7.29 15.68 -2.64
N SER A 386 7.11 15.64 -3.96
CA SER A 386 7.51 16.75 -4.83
C SER A 386 6.62 17.99 -4.63
N TRP A 387 5.32 17.80 -4.43
CA TRP A 387 4.36 18.85 -4.14
C TRP A 387 4.68 19.56 -2.82
N GLU A 388 5.00 18.82 -1.75
CA GLU A 388 5.36 19.41 -0.45
C GLU A 388 6.62 20.29 -0.55
N ARG A 389 7.63 19.82 -1.29
CA ARG A 389 8.83 20.63 -1.57
C ARG A 389 8.44 21.90 -2.32
N GLY A 390 7.61 21.79 -3.35
CA GLY A 390 7.08 22.95 -4.08
C GLY A 390 6.30 23.93 -3.19
N LYS A 391 5.47 23.44 -2.27
CA LYS A 391 4.74 24.27 -1.30
C LYS A 391 5.67 25.09 -0.42
N ILE A 392 6.74 24.48 0.08
CA ILE A 392 7.71 25.17 0.94
C ILE A 392 8.50 26.23 0.15
N TYR A 393 8.90 25.91 -1.08
CA TYR A 393 9.94 26.67 -1.78
C TYR A 393 9.44 27.56 -2.92
N PHE A 394 8.37 27.20 -3.62
CA PHE A 394 7.85 27.99 -4.75
C PHE A 394 6.77 28.99 -4.35
N ILE A 395 5.95 28.65 -3.36
CA ILE A 395 4.89 29.56 -2.86
C ILE A 395 5.47 30.64 -1.96
N ASN A 396 6.45 30.29 -1.13
CA ASN A 396 7.13 31.26 -0.27
C ASN A 396 8.19 32.03 -1.07
N SER A 397 7.83 33.26 -1.49
CA SER A 397 8.71 34.13 -2.28
C SER A 397 10.08 34.37 -1.65
N LYS A 398 10.16 34.46 -0.31
CA LYS A 398 11.41 34.61 0.42
C LYS A 398 12.29 33.36 0.27
N LYS A 399 11.74 32.16 0.48
CA LYS A 399 12.48 30.90 0.32
C LYS A 399 12.87 30.64 -1.14
N CYS A 400 12.01 30.97 -2.09
CA CYS A 400 12.32 30.89 -3.52
C CYS A 400 13.54 31.77 -3.87
N ASN A 401 13.54 33.03 -3.40
CA ASN A 401 14.65 33.94 -3.63
C ASN A 401 15.95 33.46 -2.97
N GLN A 402 15.86 32.83 -1.80
CA GLN A 402 17.01 32.21 -1.12
C GLN A 402 17.58 31.03 -1.92
N LEU A 403 16.73 30.17 -2.50
CA LEU A 403 17.17 29.09 -3.39
C LEU A 403 17.91 29.61 -4.62
N VAL A 404 17.30 30.57 -5.32
CA VAL A 404 17.90 31.16 -6.54
C VAL A 404 19.25 31.80 -6.22
N PHE A 405 19.31 32.55 -5.12
CA PHE A 405 20.53 33.22 -4.68
C PHE A 405 21.65 32.23 -4.35
N LEU A 406 21.38 31.20 -3.53
CA LEU A 406 22.41 30.23 -3.16
C LEU A 406 22.84 29.37 -4.34
N SER A 407 21.91 28.97 -5.21
CA SER A 407 22.27 28.24 -6.43
C SER A 407 23.19 29.06 -7.34
N SER A 408 22.91 30.36 -7.50
CA SER A 408 23.79 31.26 -8.27
C SER A 408 25.17 31.42 -7.62
N ILE A 409 25.24 31.49 -6.28
CA ILE A 409 26.54 31.52 -5.58
C ILE A 409 27.32 30.25 -5.84
N ILE A 410 26.72 29.08 -5.64
CA ILE A 410 27.39 27.78 -5.81
C ILE A 410 27.90 27.64 -7.24
N GLU A 411 27.08 27.96 -8.24
CA GLU A 411 27.47 27.89 -9.65
C GLU A 411 28.62 28.86 -9.98
N SER A 412 28.51 30.13 -9.55
CA SER A 412 29.56 31.13 -9.79
C SER A 412 30.88 30.77 -9.10
N THR A 413 30.79 30.16 -7.92
CA THR A 413 31.95 29.77 -7.10
C THR A 413 32.60 28.51 -7.66
N GLY A 414 31.82 27.51 -8.07
CA GLY A 414 32.32 26.32 -8.75
C GLY A 414 32.98 26.62 -10.10
N ASN A 415 32.54 27.67 -10.81
CA ASN A 415 33.21 28.12 -12.03
C ASN A 415 34.56 28.80 -11.77
N LYS A 416 34.76 29.34 -10.55
CA LYS A 416 35.96 30.09 -10.18
C LYS A 416 37.00 29.26 -9.43
N TYR A 417 36.55 28.31 -8.63
CA TYR A 417 37.35 27.56 -7.67
C TYR A 417 37.27 26.06 -7.97
N GLN A 418 38.38 25.49 -8.44
CA GLN A 418 38.46 24.13 -8.96
C GLN A 418 38.29 23.06 -7.87
N VAL A 419 38.89 23.23 -6.68
CA VAL A 419 38.69 22.37 -5.52
C VAL A 419 37.22 22.36 -5.10
N PHE A 420 36.57 23.53 -5.05
CA PHE A 420 35.15 23.58 -4.71
C PHE A 420 34.27 22.91 -5.78
N LYS A 421 34.65 23.03 -7.06
CA LYS A 421 33.99 22.31 -8.15
C LYS A 421 34.11 20.80 -7.99
N GLU A 422 35.30 20.30 -7.67
CA GLU A 422 35.55 18.88 -7.40
C GLU A 422 34.74 18.40 -6.18
N GLN A 423 34.68 19.19 -5.10
CA GLN A 423 33.83 18.90 -3.94
C GLN A 423 32.36 18.72 -4.35
N LEU A 424 31.83 19.57 -5.24
CA LEU A 424 30.46 19.45 -5.76
C LEU A 424 30.27 18.21 -6.64
N GLU A 425 31.19 17.92 -7.54
CA GLU A 425 31.11 16.79 -8.48
C GLU A 425 31.23 15.43 -7.77
N CYS A 426 32.07 15.36 -6.73
CA CYS A 426 32.30 14.14 -5.95
C CYS A 426 31.40 14.02 -4.71
N SER A 427 30.49 14.98 -4.48
CA SER A 427 29.65 15.04 -3.27
C SER A 427 30.47 14.92 -1.98
N ASP A 428 31.57 15.66 -1.91
CA ASP A 428 32.51 15.60 -0.79
C ASP A 428 31.84 16.05 0.53
N SER A 429 32.17 15.35 1.62
CA SER A 429 31.83 15.73 2.99
C SER A 429 32.25 17.16 3.36
N GLU A 430 33.28 17.72 2.72
CA GLU A 430 33.67 19.11 2.94
C GLU A 430 32.57 20.13 2.57
N LEU A 431 31.61 19.77 1.71
CA LEU A 431 30.46 20.62 1.36
C LEU A 431 29.63 21.04 2.58
N PHE A 432 29.60 20.22 3.64
CA PHE A 432 28.92 20.54 4.90
C PHE A 432 29.57 21.71 5.66
N VAL A 433 30.78 22.12 5.27
CA VAL A 433 31.49 23.30 5.79
C VAL A 433 31.68 24.36 4.72
N SER A 434 32.03 23.98 3.48
CA SER A 434 32.29 24.90 2.37
C SER A 434 31.06 25.74 2.01
N ILE A 435 29.88 25.11 1.83
CA ILE A 435 28.66 25.84 1.45
C ILE A 435 28.19 26.80 2.57
N PRO A 436 28.07 26.36 3.85
CA PRO A 436 27.75 27.29 4.93
C PRO A 436 28.80 28.39 5.10
N SER A 437 30.09 28.12 4.85
CA SER A 437 31.16 29.14 4.91
C SER A 437 30.95 30.25 3.88
N LEU A 438 30.56 29.91 2.65
CA LEU A 438 30.21 30.90 1.62
C LEU A 438 29.05 31.80 2.08
N ILE A 439 28.02 31.20 2.69
CA ILE A 439 26.88 31.95 3.21
C ILE A 439 27.27 32.87 4.37
N VAL A 440 28.14 32.41 5.29
CA VAL A 440 28.66 33.24 6.38
C VAL A 440 29.46 34.43 5.83
N ILE A 441 30.28 34.22 4.79
CA ILE A 441 31.01 35.30 4.10
C ILE A 441 30.01 36.29 3.49
N LYS A 442 28.99 35.81 2.79
CA LYS A 442 27.94 36.68 2.22
C LYS A 442 27.14 37.43 3.28
N ALA A 443 26.96 36.84 4.46
CA ALA A 443 26.33 37.53 5.59
C ALA A 443 27.20 38.67 6.14
N LEU A 444 28.53 38.55 6.08
CA LEU A 444 29.43 39.65 6.48
C LEU A 444 29.34 40.86 5.55
N GLU A 445 28.98 40.60 4.29
CA GLU A 445 28.69 41.60 3.27
C GLU A 445 27.24 42.10 3.30
N ASP A 446 26.43 41.61 4.25
CA ASP A 446 24.98 41.84 4.34
C ASP A 446 24.22 41.44 3.04
N GLN A 447 24.73 40.42 2.34
CA GLN A 447 24.22 39.94 1.04
C GLN A 447 23.59 38.54 1.10
N ASP A 448 23.54 37.87 2.26
CA ASP A 448 23.08 36.46 2.40
C ASP A 448 21.58 36.21 2.15
N ARG A 449 20.80 37.25 1.81
CA ARG A 449 19.32 37.19 1.67
C ARG A 449 18.62 36.63 2.92
N GLY A 450 19.23 36.79 4.09
CA GLY A 450 18.73 36.30 5.36
C GLY A 450 18.71 34.78 5.48
N ILE A 451 19.53 34.06 4.70
CA ILE A 451 19.69 32.60 4.83
C ILE A 451 20.22 32.25 6.22
N CYS A 452 21.29 32.92 6.69
CA CYS A 452 21.83 32.68 8.03
C CYS A 452 20.74 32.86 9.10
N LYS A 453 19.95 33.93 9.00
CA LYS A 453 18.88 34.21 9.98
C LYS A 453 17.76 33.18 9.92
N SER A 454 17.50 32.60 8.75
CA SER A 454 16.41 31.63 8.55
C SER A 454 16.76 30.25 9.11
N PHE A 455 18.03 29.84 9.04
CA PHE A 455 18.48 28.52 9.47
C PHE A 455 19.21 28.53 10.82
N CYS A 456 19.80 29.66 11.25
CA CYS A 456 20.44 29.81 12.55
C CYS A 456 20.37 31.28 13.03
N ALA A 457 19.17 31.68 13.48
CA ALA A 457 18.94 33.01 14.06
C ALA A 457 19.89 33.38 15.23
N PRO A 458 20.29 32.45 16.13
CA PRO A 458 21.20 32.75 17.24
C PRO A 458 22.56 33.33 16.82
N ILE A 459 23.01 33.13 15.56
CA ILE A 459 24.26 33.74 15.04
C ILE A 459 24.27 35.26 15.21
N PHE A 460 23.10 35.90 15.25
CA PHE A 460 22.99 37.36 15.37
C PHE A 460 22.65 37.84 16.78
N ASP A 461 22.51 36.94 17.75
CA ASP A 461 22.23 37.29 19.14
C ASP A 461 23.51 37.37 19.97
N GLU A 462 23.91 38.59 20.35
CA GLU A 462 25.17 38.79 21.09
C GLU A 462 25.17 38.18 22.50
N THR A 463 24.01 37.81 23.04
CA THR A 463 23.89 37.11 24.33
C THR A 463 24.25 35.63 24.21
N GLU A 464 24.11 35.08 23.02
CA GLU A 464 24.46 33.70 22.69
C GLU A 464 25.96 33.55 22.39
N LYS A 465 26.51 32.39 22.74
CA LYS A 465 27.93 32.09 22.48
C LYS A 465 28.29 32.25 21.00
N VAL A 466 27.41 31.76 20.12
CA VAL A 466 27.58 31.83 18.67
C VAL A 466 27.52 33.27 18.15
N GLY A 467 26.63 34.11 18.67
CA GLY A 467 26.58 35.52 18.28
C GLY A 467 27.74 36.35 18.85
N GLY A 468 28.29 35.96 20.00
CA GLY A 468 29.58 36.47 20.46
C GLY A 468 30.73 36.19 19.48
N VAL A 469 30.74 35.02 18.83
CA VAL A 469 31.71 34.69 17.77
C VAL A 469 31.45 35.52 16.51
N TRP A 470 30.19 35.67 16.09
CA TRP A 470 29.80 36.54 14.97
C TRP A 470 30.24 37.99 15.15
N LYS A 471 30.02 38.57 16.33
CA LYS A 471 30.46 39.94 16.67
C LYS A 471 31.98 40.11 16.50
N ARG A 472 32.75 39.12 16.98
CA ARG A 472 34.21 39.11 16.80
C ARG A 472 34.61 38.94 15.34
N LEU A 473 33.96 38.04 14.61
CA LEU A 473 34.19 37.83 13.18
C LEU A 473 33.92 39.12 12.39
N LYS A 474 32.78 39.80 12.61
CA LYS A 474 32.42 41.06 11.95
C LYS A 474 33.46 42.15 12.21
N ARG A 475 34.05 42.21 13.41
CA ARG A 475 35.19 43.10 13.73
C ARG A 475 36.46 42.71 12.97
N SER A 476 36.86 41.44 13.03
CA SER A 476 38.05 40.94 12.33
C SER A 476 37.98 41.18 10.82
N TYR A 477 36.82 40.90 10.21
CA TYR A 477 36.55 41.13 8.80
C TYR A 477 36.61 42.61 8.41
N LYS A 478 35.99 43.50 9.20
CA LYS A 478 36.09 44.96 8.98
C LYS A 478 37.53 45.46 9.07
N TYR A 479 38.30 44.92 10.01
CA TYR A 479 39.69 45.29 10.17
C TYR A 479 40.54 44.82 8.99
N GLY A 480 40.39 43.56 8.57
CA GLY A 480 41.08 43.02 7.39
C GLY A 480 40.72 43.80 6.12
N LYS A 481 39.44 44.19 5.96
CA LYS A 481 39.00 45.05 4.86
C LYS A 481 39.67 46.43 4.84
N LEU A 482 39.94 47.01 6.01
CA LEU A 482 40.62 48.31 6.12
C LEU A 482 42.14 48.18 5.90
N ALA A 483 42.72 47.03 6.27
CA ALA A 483 44.14 46.74 6.11
C ALA A 483 44.50 46.24 4.70
N ALA A 484 43.50 45.87 3.88
CA ALA A 484 43.73 45.30 2.56
C ALA A 484 43.99 46.36 1.48
N SER A 485 44.84 46.02 0.51
CA SER A 485 45.05 46.80 -0.72
C SER A 485 43.75 47.00 -1.52
N SER A 486 42.88 45.98 -1.52
CA SER A 486 41.63 45.95 -2.25
C SER A 486 40.59 45.11 -1.51
N PHE A 487 39.36 45.62 -1.44
CA PHE A 487 38.24 44.90 -0.85
C PHE A 487 37.92 43.60 -1.60
N THR A 488 38.00 43.64 -2.92
CA THR A 488 37.71 42.49 -3.78
C THR A 488 38.76 41.40 -3.56
N GLU A 489 40.04 41.75 -3.61
CA GLU A 489 41.15 40.80 -3.43
C GLU A 489 41.12 40.16 -2.03
N TYR A 490 40.82 40.95 -0.98
CA TYR A 490 40.66 40.41 0.37
C TYR A 490 39.54 39.36 0.45
N THR A 491 38.40 39.65 -0.16
CA THR A 491 37.24 38.74 -0.14
C THR A 491 37.50 37.50 -0.98
N GLU A 492 38.21 37.63 -2.10
CA GLU A 492 38.62 36.51 -2.94
C GLU A 492 39.60 35.58 -2.22
N LEU A 493 40.59 36.15 -1.53
CA LEU A 493 41.54 35.41 -0.73
C LEU A 493 40.85 34.70 0.44
N LEU A 494 39.95 35.40 1.15
CA LEU A 494 39.15 34.84 2.24
C LEU A 494 38.26 33.69 1.75
N THR A 495 37.63 33.85 0.58
CA THR A 495 36.77 32.82 -0.02
C THR A 495 37.59 31.60 -0.42
N ALA A 496 38.73 31.79 -1.09
CA ALA A 496 39.63 30.71 -1.48
C ALA A 496 40.07 29.88 -0.25
N MET A 497 40.53 30.55 0.81
CA MET A 497 40.93 29.88 2.04
C MET A 497 39.78 29.17 2.77
N ALA A 498 38.56 29.72 2.71
CA ALA A 498 37.39 29.08 3.31
C ALA A 498 37.03 27.77 2.60
N LEU A 499 37.21 27.72 1.28
CA LEU A 499 36.96 26.57 0.41
C LEU A 499 38.09 25.54 0.36
N GLY A 500 39.25 25.85 0.97
CA GLY A 500 40.42 24.98 0.92
C GLY A 500 41.23 25.09 -0.38
N GLU A 501 40.97 26.12 -1.18
CA GLU A 501 41.71 26.37 -2.42
C GLU A 501 43.18 26.74 -2.13
N PRO A 502 44.13 26.18 -2.90
CA PRO A 502 45.51 26.63 -2.83
C PRO A 502 45.58 28.11 -3.24
N TYR A 503 46.30 28.90 -2.45
CA TYR A 503 46.51 30.32 -2.70
C TYR A 503 48.01 30.64 -2.70
N ASP A 504 48.39 31.65 -3.48
CA ASP A 504 49.76 32.14 -3.49
C ASP A 504 50.05 32.94 -2.21
N LYS A 505 51.09 32.53 -1.46
CA LYS A 505 51.52 33.23 -0.25
C LYS A 505 52.03 34.63 -0.57
N ASN A 506 52.61 34.85 -1.75
CA ASN A 506 53.03 36.18 -2.18
C ASN A 506 51.81 37.08 -2.42
N PHE A 507 50.73 36.53 -2.97
CA PHE A 507 49.47 37.25 -3.13
C PHE A 507 48.87 37.65 -1.76
N ARG A 508 48.90 36.77 -0.75
CA ARG A 508 48.49 37.14 0.63
C ARG A 508 49.29 38.32 1.17
N ALA A 509 50.61 38.34 0.97
CA ALA A 509 51.48 39.43 1.42
C ALA A 509 51.30 40.73 0.61
N GLN A 510 50.82 40.65 -0.63
CA GLN A 510 50.45 41.81 -1.44
C GLN A 510 49.11 42.40 -1.00
N VAL A 511 48.16 41.54 -0.61
CA VAL A 511 46.81 41.95 -0.24
C VAL A 511 46.75 42.48 1.20
N LEU A 512 47.51 41.89 2.13
CA LEU A 512 47.48 42.25 3.55
C LEU A 512 48.88 42.61 4.08
N ASP A 513 48.96 43.71 4.81
CA ASP A 513 50.13 44.05 5.63
C ASP A 513 50.34 42.99 6.71
N SER A 514 51.56 42.47 6.83
CA SER A 514 51.93 41.42 7.78
C SER A 514 51.68 41.80 9.24
N ASN A 515 51.68 43.09 9.57
CA ASN A 515 51.36 43.58 10.92
C ASN A 515 49.88 43.46 11.28
N PHE A 516 49.01 43.30 10.27
CA PHE A 516 47.56 43.32 10.42
C PHE A 516 46.87 42.06 9.88
N ASP A 517 47.66 41.05 9.51
CA ASP A 517 47.18 39.77 9.00
C ASP A 517 46.48 38.96 10.10
N ASN A 518 45.15 38.96 10.05
CA ASN A 518 44.28 38.22 10.96
C ASN A 518 43.53 37.08 10.26
N LEU A 519 43.99 36.65 9.09
CA LEU A 519 43.20 35.88 8.13
C LEU A 519 42.89 34.47 8.64
N ASP A 520 43.88 33.75 9.18
CA ASP A 520 43.67 32.38 9.71
C ASP A 520 42.68 32.37 10.89
N SER A 521 42.77 33.39 11.76
CA SER A 521 41.82 33.58 12.86
C SER A 521 40.43 33.92 12.36
N THR A 522 40.31 34.65 11.25
CA THR A 522 39.04 35.00 10.60
C THR A 522 38.41 33.76 9.96
N ILE A 523 39.18 32.98 9.20
CA ILE A 523 38.75 31.71 8.60
C ILE A 523 38.30 30.71 9.66
N SER A 524 39.03 30.57 10.77
CA SER A 524 38.65 29.68 11.86
C SER A 524 37.28 30.03 12.44
N LYS A 525 36.95 31.33 12.56
CA LYS A 525 35.63 31.80 13.00
C LYS A 525 34.56 31.55 11.95
N ILE A 526 34.87 31.72 10.65
CA ILE A 526 33.95 31.40 9.56
C ILE A 526 33.58 29.91 9.59
N LYS A 527 34.58 29.02 9.65
CA LYS A 527 34.36 27.57 9.71
C LYS A 527 33.58 27.16 10.97
N TYR A 528 33.86 27.79 12.11
CA TYR A 528 33.07 27.58 13.33
C TYR A 528 31.59 27.93 13.12
N LEU A 529 31.29 29.12 12.59
CA LEU A 529 29.91 29.54 12.34
C LEU A 529 29.22 28.73 11.24
N ALA A 530 29.97 28.28 10.24
CA ALA A 530 29.50 27.37 9.19
C ALA A 530 28.99 26.05 9.80
N ILE A 531 29.76 25.48 10.74
CA ILE A 531 29.38 24.26 11.47
C ILE A 531 28.13 24.51 12.34
N GLU A 532 28.07 25.64 13.05
CA GLU A 532 26.88 25.99 13.86
C GLU A 532 25.63 26.21 12.99
N LEU A 533 25.78 26.83 11.81
CA LEU A 533 24.68 27.01 10.85
C LEU A 533 24.12 25.67 10.39
N HIS A 534 25.00 24.70 10.08
CA HIS A 534 24.60 23.36 9.71
C HIS A 534 23.94 22.59 10.87
N ARG A 535 24.44 22.74 12.11
CA ARG A 535 23.99 21.98 13.28
C ARG A 535 22.72 22.48 13.96
N HIS A 536 22.34 23.75 13.80
CA HIS A 536 21.21 24.32 14.55
C HIS A 536 19.86 23.70 14.17
N LYS A 537 19.62 23.48 12.86
CA LYS A 537 18.43 22.81 12.32
C LYS A 537 18.83 21.90 11.15
N PRO A 538 19.48 20.76 11.43
CA PRO A 538 20.13 19.95 10.40
C PRO A 538 19.12 19.40 9.39
N THR A 539 17.92 19.02 9.82
CA THR A 539 16.86 18.53 8.92
C THR A 539 16.39 19.60 7.92
N ASP A 540 16.17 20.83 8.37
CA ASP A 540 15.73 21.93 7.51
C ASP A 540 16.85 22.33 6.54
N TRP A 541 18.09 22.40 7.03
CA TRP A 541 19.26 22.74 6.24
C TRP A 541 19.56 21.67 5.18
N ASN A 542 19.52 20.39 5.55
CA ASN A 542 19.75 19.29 4.61
C ASN A 542 18.66 19.25 3.55
N ARG A 543 17.38 19.38 3.91
CA ARG A 543 16.29 19.50 2.92
C ARG A 543 16.47 20.68 1.96
N PHE A 544 17.06 21.77 2.43
CA PHE A 544 17.36 22.94 1.60
C PHE A 544 18.53 22.66 0.64
N LEU A 545 19.61 22.06 1.14
CA LEU A 545 20.76 21.67 0.31
C LEU A 545 20.43 20.57 -0.70
N ASP A 546 19.63 19.57 -0.32
CA ASP A 546 19.20 18.50 -1.21
C ASP A 546 18.58 19.07 -2.48
N ILE A 547 17.75 20.11 -2.37
CA ILE A 547 17.14 20.76 -3.54
C ILE A 547 18.16 21.53 -4.37
N ILE A 548 19.12 22.19 -3.71
CA ILE A 548 20.12 23.02 -4.37
C ILE A 548 21.14 22.18 -5.16
N LEU A 549 21.50 21.02 -4.60
CA LEU A 549 22.54 20.13 -5.14
C LEU A 549 22.00 19.08 -6.12
N CYS A 550 20.68 18.80 -6.13
CA CYS A 550 20.04 17.94 -7.14
C CYS A 550 20.22 18.50 -8.57
#